data_AF-V9KWS8-F1
#
_entry.id   AF-V9KWS8-F1
#
_cell.length_a   1.000
_cell.length_b   1.000
_cell.length_c   1.000
_cell.angle_alpha   90.00
_cell.angle_beta   90.00
_cell.angle_gamma   90.00
#
_symmetry.space_group_name_H-M   'P 1'
#
loop_
_entity.id
_entity.type
_entity.pdbx_description
1 polymer ?
#
loop_
_entity_poly.entity_id
_entity_poly.type
_entity_poly.pdbx_seq_one_letter_code
_entity_poly.pdbx_strand_id
1 'polypeptide(L)'
;LAVFFHILLPMAYEFNPELILVSAGFDSAIGDPEGEMCATPECFAHLTHLLKSLANGKICIVLEGGYNLCSLSESVCMTVRSLLGDPVPQLVSQMAPCVSAIETIQNVRAVHQDHWNYLKYQDNKFVKEPSTKKVKLGNERSPAESVDQAASGDAKSVEAKETTVDKDFDDFMDSHMKKVLVSAPPVRTALAGCGGKISKLDQCLQLEGKKITREEVSTLMRISDRANMKDDESFLPSLGKMFAVIDKITRKEVRNGIVVSPTLLPSVFAAQYCTTVGVNRVLLLLVGEADIPTDIKDNESILVVQICRKLDEKMQTSHYIPICWKEDGKRDGDLLYALFQFILPLAYGHQPDLVILAVESNSGIQVVTLTHLTHLLQGLSEGRILAIFQDSDVDLMEAMASSLLGDPVIPVESFVYKQESVLVLEKLRQELKKPWKLLQNRVN
;
A
#
# COMPACT_ATOMS: atom_id res chain seq x y z
N LEU A 1 7.77 -7.05 0.88
CA LEU A 1 7.32 -5.65 1.09
C LEU A 1 8.29 -4.77 1.89
N ALA A 2 8.71 -5.14 3.11
CA ALA A 2 9.60 -4.28 3.92
C ALA A 2 10.89 -3.86 3.17
N VAL A 3 11.53 -4.78 2.44
CA VAL A 3 12.68 -4.49 1.58
C VAL A 3 12.33 -3.47 0.47
N PHE A 4 11.13 -3.57 -0.12
CA PHE A 4 10.68 -2.64 -1.15
C PHE A 4 10.53 -1.21 -0.59
N PHE A 5 9.90 -1.07 0.60
CA PHE A 5 9.64 0.24 1.19
C PHE A 5 10.87 0.90 1.81
N HIS A 6 11.77 0.11 2.42
CA HIS A 6 12.90 0.65 3.19
C HIS A 6 14.22 0.72 2.41
N ILE A 7 14.28 0.11 1.23
CA ILE A 7 15.48 0.03 0.38
C ILE A 7 15.13 0.31 -1.08
N LEU A 8 14.42 -0.60 -1.75
CA LEU A 8 14.35 -0.61 -3.21
C LEU A 8 13.61 0.60 -3.80
N LEU A 9 12.36 0.85 -3.40
CA LEU A 9 11.56 1.92 -4.02
C LEU A 9 12.21 3.29 -3.84
N PRO A 10 12.60 3.72 -2.63
CA PRO A 10 13.22 5.03 -2.48
C PRO A 10 14.51 5.20 -3.30
N MET A 11 15.35 4.17 -3.33
CA MET A 11 16.56 4.17 -4.16
C MET A 11 16.22 4.19 -5.66
N ALA A 12 15.21 3.45 -6.10
CA ALA A 12 14.77 3.44 -7.49
C ALA A 12 14.16 4.79 -7.91
N TYR A 13 13.45 5.48 -7.02
CA TYR A 13 12.94 6.83 -7.25
C TYR A 13 14.07 7.86 -7.31
N GLU A 14 15.10 7.74 -6.46
CA GLU A 14 16.30 8.58 -6.56
C GLU A 14 17.09 8.32 -7.84
N PHE A 15 17.18 7.04 -8.26
CA PHE A 15 17.86 6.64 -9.50
C PHE A 15 17.13 7.11 -10.76
N ASN A 16 15.80 7.21 -10.70
CA ASN A 16 14.92 7.62 -11.79
C ASN A 16 15.19 6.86 -13.12
N PRO A 17 14.99 5.53 -13.16
CA PRO A 17 15.29 4.73 -14.33
C PRO A 17 14.39 5.07 -15.51
N GLU A 18 14.95 4.98 -16.72
CA GLU A 18 14.18 5.12 -17.97
C GLU A 18 13.56 3.81 -18.45
N LEU A 19 13.99 2.67 -17.90
CA LEU A 19 13.49 1.32 -18.17
C LEU A 19 13.75 0.45 -16.95
N ILE A 20 12.80 -0.42 -16.60
CA ILE A 20 12.97 -1.44 -15.56
C ILE A 20 13.10 -2.80 -16.22
N LEU A 21 14.16 -3.54 -15.87
CA LEU A 21 14.34 -4.94 -16.21
C LEU A 21 14.24 -5.77 -14.93
N VAL A 22 13.33 -6.73 -14.89
CA VAL A 22 13.16 -7.65 -13.76
C VAL A 22 13.61 -9.03 -14.20
N SER A 23 14.68 -9.51 -13.57
CA SER A 23 15.09 -10.92 -13.60
C SER A 23 14.18 -11.65 -12.61
N ALA A 24 13.13 -12.29 -13.13
CA ALA A 24 12.00 -12.80 -12.37
C ALA A 24 12.13 -14.31 -12.11
N GLY A 25 12.92 -14.64 -11.08
CA GLY A 25 12.90 -15.95 -10.44
C GLY A 25 11.71 -16.06 -9.49
N PHE A 26 10.86 -17.06 -9.70
CA PHE A 26 9.73 -17.38 -8.83
C PHE A 26 10.06 -18.46 -7.80
N ASP A 27 11.34 -18.79 -7.63
CA ASP A 27 11.85 -19.68 -6.58
C ASP A 27 11.70 -19.09 -5.16
N SER A 28 11.45 -17.79 -5.04
CA SER A 28 11.05 -17.15 -3.78
C SER A 28 9.59 -17.42 -3.38
N ALA A 29 8.80 -18.10 -4.20
CA ALA A 29 7.42 -18.43 -3.92
C ALA A 29 7.29 -19.65 -2.99
N ILE A 30 6.14 -19.75 -2.32
CA ILE A 30 5.83 -20.87 -1.43
C ILE A 30 5.86 -22.22 -2.16
N GLY A 31 6.44 -23.23 -1.53
CA GLY A 31 6.51 -24.59 -2.07
C GLY A 31 7.65 -24.84 -3.06
N ASP A 32 8.44 -23.81 -3.39
CA ASP A 32 9.63 -23.99 -4.22
C ASP A 32 10.74 -24.77 -3.48
N PRO A 33 11.30 -25.82 -4.09
CA PRO A 33 12.28 -26.68 -3.44
C PRO A 33 13.67 -26.05 -3.28
N GLU A 34 14.02 -25.02 -4.07
CA GLU A 34 15.35 -24.40 -4.01
C GLU A 34 15.35 -23.15 -3.13
N GLY A 35 14.30 -22.33 -3.23
CA GLY A 35 14.21 -21.12 -2.41
C GLY A 35 13.76 -21.37 -0.98
N GLU A 36 12.91 -22.37 -0.75
CA GLU A 36 12.33 -22.69 0.58
C GLU A 36 11.68 -21.47 1.28
N MET A 37 11.20 -20.51 0.48
CA MET A 37 10.56 -19.29 0.97
C MET A 37 9.05 -19.49 1.11
N CYS A 38 8.38 -18.50 1.73
CA CYS A 38 6.94 -18.56 2.00
C CYS A 38 6.16 -17.40 1.36
N ALA A 39 6.66 -16.78 0.29
CA ALA A 39 5.91 -15.73 -0.40
C ALA A 39 4.76 -16.35 -1.19
N THR A 40 3.53 -15.91 -0.95
CA THR A 40 2.38 -16.35 -1.72
C THR A 40 2.34 -15.67 -3.09
N PRO A 41 1.74 -16.29 -4.13
CA PRO A 41 1.74 -15.78 -5.50
C PRO A 41 1.26 -14.32 -5.64
N GLU A 42 0.26 -13.90 -4.87
CA GLU A 42 -0.25 -12.52 -4.93
C GLU A 42 0.78 -11.47 -4.54
N CYS A 43 1.83 -11.84 -3.79
CA CYS A 43 2.94 -10.94 -3.48
C CYS A 43 3.56 -10.36 -4.77
N PHE A 44 3.73 -11.18 -5.81
CA PHE A 44 4.33 -10.76 -7.07
C PHE A 44 3.47 -9.76 -7.85
N ALA A 45 2.15 -9.78 -7.67
CA ALA A 45 1.26 -8.74 -8.20
C ALA A 45 1.56 -7.37 -7.56
N HIS A 46 1.79 -7.33 -6.25
CA HIS A 46 2.18 -6.11 -5.54
C HIS A 46 3.58 -5.64 -5.96
N LEU A 47 4.58 -6.53 -6.00
CA LEU A 47 5.93 -6.15 -6.39
C LEU A 47 5.95 -5.52 -7.79
N THR A 48 5.24 -6.14 -8.74
CA THR A 48 5.06 -5.63 -10.11
C THR A 48 4.34 -4.28 -10.11
N HIS A 49 3.24 -4.15 -9.37
CA HIS A 49 2.46 -2.91 -9.29
C HIS A 49 3.28 -1.74 -8.75
N LEU A 50 4.07 -1.98 -7.68
CA LEU A 50 4.96 -0.98 -7.08
C LEU A 50 6.02 -0.51 -8.08
N LEU A 51 6.60 -1.42 -8.88
CA LEU A 51 7.58 -1.08 -9.91
C LEU A 51 6.98 -0.34 -11.11
N LYS A 52 5.72 -0.60 -11.49
CA LYS A 52 5.03 0.12 -12.58
C LYS A 52 4.90 1.63 -12.36
N SER A 53 5.10 2.10 -11.12
CA SER A 53 5.13 3.53 -10.81
C SER A 53 6.37 4.26 -11.35
N LEU A 54 7.42 3.53 -11.73
CA LEU A 54 8.69 4.05 -12.22
C LEU A 54 8.78 3.95 -13.75
N ALA A 55 9.77 4.63 -14.35
CA ALA A 55 10.07 4.54 -15.77
C ALA A 55 8.86 4.78 -16.70
N ASN A 56 7.87 5.57 -16.28
CA ASN A 56 6.61 5.75 -17.00
C ASN A 56 5.95 4.41 -17.39
N GLY A 57 5.99 3.43 -16.49
CA GLY A 57 5.44 2.09 -16.71
C GLY A 57 6.25 1.20 -17.66
N LYS A 58 7.41 1.64 -18.15
CA LYS A 58 8.29 0.84 -19.01
C LYS A 58 9.01 -0.23 -18.18
N ILE A 59 8.43 -1.42 -18.16
CA ILE A 59 8.94 -2.59 -17.44
C ILE A 59 8.99 -3.81 -18.37
N CYS A 60 10.10 -4.53 -18.34
CA CYS A 60 10.26 -5.84 -18.96
C CYS A 60 10.57 -6.86 -17.86
N ILE A 61 9.81 -7.95 -17.83
CA ILE A 61 9.95 -9.03 -16.85
C ILE A 61 10.36 -10.28 -17.60
N VAL A 62 11.52 -10.83 -17.25
CA VAL A 62 12.12 -11.99 -17.90
C VAL A 62 12.12 -13.14 -16.91
N LEU A 63 11.49 -14.26 -17.26
CA LEU A 63 11.44 -15.46 -16.42
C LEU A 63 12.84 -16.04 -16.22
N GLU A 64 13.15 -16.42 -14.98
CA GLU A 64 14.42 -17.05 -14.58
C GLU A 64 14.14 -18.40 -13.91
N GLY A 65 14.37 -18.50 -12.60
CA GLY A 65 14.08 -19.68 -11.77
C GLY A 65 12.61 -19.81 -11.35
N GLY A 66 12.32 -20.88 -10.62
CA GLY A 66 10.98 -21.31 -10.23
C GLY A 66 10.80 -22.76 -10.62
N TYR A 67 10.87 -23.63 -9.62
CA TYR A 67 11.04 -25.07 -9.78
C TYR A 67 9.85 -25.86 -9.22
N ASN A 68 8.98 -25.23 -8.43
CA ASN A 68 7.62 -25.72 -8.18
C ASN A 68 6.65 -25.24 -9.27
N LEU A 69 6.14 -26.15 -10.09
CA LEU A 69 5.31 -25.82 -11.27
C LEU A 69 4.01 -25.10 -10.94
N CYS A 70 3.34 -25.53 -9.85
CA CYS A 70 2.09 -24.93 -9.40
C CYS A 70 2.32 -23.48 -8.95
N SER A 71 3.26 -23.27 -8.03
CA SER A 71 3.62 -21.96 -7.50
C SER A 71 4.19 -21.01 -8.57
N LEU A 72 5.02 -21.54 -9.48
CA LEU A 72 5.54 -20.81 -10.65
C LEU A 72 4.39 -20.29 -11.50
N SER A 73 3.46 -21.16 -11.90
CA SER A 73 2.37 -20.80 -12.80
C SER A 73 1.47 -19.70 -12.21
N GLU A 74 1.13 -19.81 -10.93
CA GLU A 74 0.30 -18.82 -10.23
C GLU A 74 1.03 -17.49 -10.04
N SER A 75 2.33 -17.53 -9.74
CA SER A 75 3.15 -16.33 -9.56
C SER A 75 3.38 -15.57 -10.87
N VAL A 76 3.55 -16.30 -11.99
CA VAL A 76 3.59 -15.73 -13.34
C VAL A 76 2.24 -15.09 -13.66
N CYS A 77 1.12 -15.78 -13.42
CA CYS A 77 -0.22 -15.24 -13.64
C CYS A 77 -0.45 -13.95 -12.86
N MET A 78 -0.09 -13.90 -11.56
CA MET A 78 -0.22 -12.72 -10.72
C MET A 78 0.62 -11.53 -11.22
N THR A 79 1.84 -11.81 -11.69
CA THR A 79 2.70 -10.82 -12.35
C THR A 79 2.05 -10.25 -13.61
N VAL A 80 1.59 -11.11 -14.52
CA VAL A 80 0.98 -10.70 -15.79
C VAL A 80 -0.32 -9.93 -15.58
N ARG A 81 -1.16 -10.34 -14.62
CA ARG A 81 -2.38 -9.60 -14.25
C ARG A 81 -2.07 -8.16 -13.82
N SER A 82 -1.03 -7.98 -13.02
CA SER A 82 -0.56 -6.64 -12.60
C SER A 82 -0.04 -5.81 -13.78
N LEU A 83 0.66 -6.43 -14.73
CA LEU A 83 1.08 -5.79 -15.99
C LEU A 83 -0.14 -5.33 -16.81
N LEU A 84 -1.17 -6.17 -16.96
CA LEU A 84 -2.41 -5.87 -17.66
C LEU A 84 -3.30 -4.82 -16.95
N GLY A 85 -2.99 -4.48 -15.70
CA GLY A 85 -3.68 -3.43 -14.95
C GLY A 85 -4.90 -3.92 -14.16
N ASP A 86 -5.04 -5.24 -13.98
CA ASP A 86 -6.07 -5.87 -13.15
C ASP A 86 -5.96 -5.41 -11.68
N PRO A 87 -7.03 -5.58 -10.88
CA PRO A 87 -6.97 -5.43 -9.43
C PRO A 87 -5.83 -6.25 -8.80
N VAL A 88 -5.03 -5.59 -7.97
CA VAL A 88 -3.99 -6.25 -7.16
C VAL A 88 -4.70 -6.89 -5.95
N PRO A 89 -4.63 -8.21 -5.77
CA PRO A 89 -5.32 -8.88 -4.67
C PRO A 89 -4.88 -8.39 -3.29
N GLN A 90 -5.71 -8.57 -2.26
CA GLN A 90 -5.32 -8.25 -0.89
C GLN A 90 -4.36 -9.33 -0.35
N LEU A 91 -3.29 -8.90 0.33
CA LEU A 91 -2.43 -9.82 1.08
C LEU A 91 -3.15 -10.31 2.34
N VAL A 92 -3.09 -11.62 2.61
CA VAL A 92 -3.80 -12.25 3.74
C VAL A 92 -2.86 -12.62 4.90
N SER A 93 -1.58 -12.22 4.84
CA SER A 93 -0.56 -12.56 5.86
C SER A 93 -0.32 -11.44 6.88
N GLN A 94 0.33 -11.79 7.99
CA GLN A 94 0.76 -10.82 9.00
C GLN A 94 1.84 -9.91 8.38
N MET A 95 1.58 -8.60 8.34
CA MET A 95 2.47 -7.60 7.75
C MET A 95 3.61 -7.20 8.69
N ALA A 96 4.42 -8.18 9.08
CA ALA A 96 5.56 -8.01 9.97
C ALA A 96 6.82 -8.66 9.38
N PRO A 97 7.91 -7.91 9.15
CA PRO A 97 9.17 -8.53 8.78
C PRO A 97 9.74 -9.32 9.96
N CYS A 98 10.37 -10.46 9.67
CA CYS A 98 11.08 -11.23 10.71
C CYS A 98 12.36 -10.50 11.14
N VAL A 99 12.89 -10.83 12.33
CA VAL A 99 14.10 -10.18 12.88
C VAL A 99 15.28 -10.28 11.93
N SER A 100 15.52 -11.46 11.33
CA SER A 100 16.59 -11.66 10.35
C SER A 100 16.46 -10.71 9.14
N ALA A 101 15.24 -10.53 8.61
CA ALA A 101 15.00 -9.58 7.52
C ALA A 101 15.26 -8.13 7.95
N ILE A 102 14.90 -7.75 9.19
CA ILE A 102 15.17 -6.41 9.72
C ILE A 102 16.67 -6.17 9.87
N GLU A 103 17.42 -7.15 10.37
CA GLU A 103 18.89 -7.08 10.47
C GLU A 103 19.54 -6.89 9.10
N THR A 104 19.11 -7.67 8.10
CA THR A 104 19.57 -7.51 6.73
C THR A 104 19.21 -6.14 6.18
N ILE A 105 17.97 -5.67 6.38
CA ILE A 105 17.55 -4.33 5.94
C ILE A 105 18.46 -3.25 6.54
N GLN A 106 18.71 -3.32 7.85
CA GLN A 106 19.57 -2.37 8.55
C GLN A 106 21.01 -2.37 8.02
N ASN A 107 21.60 -3.55 7.81
CA ASN A 107 22.96 -3.67 7.30
C ASN A 107 23.09 -3.18 5.85
N VAL A 108 22.11 -3.48 4.99
CA VAL A 108 22.07 -2.98 3.60
C VAL A 108 21.96 -1.46 3.60
N ARG A 109 21.11 -0.88 4.45
CA ARG A 109 21.00 0.57 4.58
C ARG A 109 22.29 1.22 5.10
N ALA A 110 22.97 0.57 6.05
CA ALA A 110 24.24 1.07 6.58
C ALA A 110 25.36 1.08 5.51
N VAL A 111 25.51 0.00 4.73
CA VAL A 111 26.55 -0.06 3.69
C VAL A 111 26.26 0.88 2.50
N HIS A 112 24.99 1.17 2.22
CA HIS A 112 24.60 2.05 1.13
C HIS A 112 24.46 3.54 1.51
N GLN A 113 24.64 3.90 2.79
CA GLN A 113 24.35 5.24 3.28
C GLN A 113 25.11 6.36 2.54
N ASP A 114 26.36 6.11 2.18
CA ASP A 114 27.21 7.10 1.50
C ASP A 114 26.91 7.23 -0.01
N HIS A 115 26.12 6.32 -0.56
CA HIS A 115 25.83 6.25 -2.00
C HIS A 115 24.46 6.82 -2.39
N TRP A 116 23.54 6.93 -1.44
CA TRP A 116 22.16 7.33 -1.70
C TRP A 116 21.75 8.48 -0.80
N ASN A 117 21.32 9.59 -1.41
CA ASN A 117 20.83 10.76 -0.67
C ASN A 117 19.72 10.35 0.28
N TYR A 118 18.85 9.44 -0.19
CA TYR A 118 17.76 8.83 0.55
C TYR A 118 18.13 8.41 1.99
N LEU A 119 19.35 7.91 2.19
CA LEU A 119 19.81 7.34 3.46
C LEU A 119 20.60 8.34 4.33
N LYS A 120 20.95 9.52 3.81
CA LYS A 120 21.91 10.45 4.46
C LYS A 120 21.49 10.92 5.85
N TYR A 121 20.21 11.21 6.04
CA TYR A 121 19.70 11.80 7.28
C TYR A 121 19.20 10.77 8.31
N GLN A 122 19.41 9.48 8.05
CA GLN A 122 18.99 8.40 8.93
C GLN A 122 20.20 7.86 9.71
N ASP A 123 20.00 7.50 10.99
CA ASP A 123 21.02 6.83 11.81
C ASP A 123 21.09 5.35 11.43
N ASN A 124 21.79 5.04 10.35
CA ASN A 124 22.00 3.68 9.86
C ASN A 124 23.31 3.13 10.41
N LYS A 125 23.22 2.28 11.44
CA LYS A 125 24.37 1.59 12.02
C LYS A 125 24.31 0.12 11.65
N PHE A 126 25.47 -0.49 11.40
CA PHE A 126 25.58 -1.93 11.28
C PHE A 126 25.08 -2.62 12.55
N VAL A 127 24.41 -3.75 12.37
CA VAL A 127 24.02 -4.64 13.47
C VAL A 127 25.30 -5.21 14.08
N LYS A 128 25.51 -5.01 15.38
CA LYS A 128 26.73 -5.47 16.07
C LYS A 128 26.72 -6.96 16.35
N GLU A 129 25.57 -7.51 16.73
CA GLU A 129 25.38 -8.91 17.07
C GLU A 129 24.16 -9.44 16.31
N PRO A 130 24.33 -9.88 15.05
CA PRO A 130 23.20 -10.42 14.30
C PRO A 130 22.69 -11.72 14.94
N SER A 131 21.37 -11.86 14.99
CA SER A 131 20.66 -13.01 15.53
C SER A 131 21.08 -14.33 14.88
N THR A 132 21.47 -14.28 13.60
CA THR A 132 22.04 -15.42 12.87
C THR A 132 23.53 -15.54 13.19
N LYS A 133 23.88 -16.31 14.22
CA LYS A 133 25.28 -16.68 14.45
C LYS A 133 25.80 -17.48 13.25
N LYS A 134 26.96 -17.08 12.72
CA LYS A 134 27.74 -17.91 11.80
C LYS A 134 28.07 -19.21 12.54
N VAL A 135 27.65 -20.37 12.02
CA VAL A 135 28.22 -21.64 12.47
C VAL A 135 29.70 -21.56 12.12
N LYS A 136 30.57 -21.50 13.13
CA LYS A 136 32.00 -21.74 12.91
C LYS A 136 32.09 -23.19 12.46
N LEU A 137 32.37 -23.42 11.17
CA LEU A 137 32.91 -24.70 10.70
C LEU A 137 34.26 -24.87 11.41
N GLY A 138 34.21 -25.44 12.61
CA GLY A 138 35.36 -25.92 13.33
C GLY A 138 35.83 -27.19 12.62
N ASN A 139 37.10 -27.20 12.24
CA ASN A 139 37.84 -28.40 11.91
C ASN A 139 37.70 -29.41 13.06
N GLU A 140 36.76 -30.34 12.94
CA GLU A 140 36.86 -31.63 13.60
C GLU A 140 36.79 -32.71 12.53
N ARG A 141 38.00 -33.09 12.07
CA ARG A 141 38.23 -34.45 11.61
C ARG A 141 38.04 -35.37 12.80
N SER A 142 37.22 -36.41 12.64
CA SER A 142 37.58 -37.83 12.85
C SER A 142 36.31 -38.71 12.94
N PRO A 143 36.42 -40.05 12.81
CA PRO A 143 37.16 -40.85 11.84
C PRO A 143 36.22 -41.78 11.04
N ALA A 144 36.77 -42.45 10.03
CA ALA A 144 36.10 -43.49 9.26
C ALA A 144 35.78 -44.76 10.09
N GLU A 145 34.83 -45.53 9.56
CA GLU A 145 34.45 -46.93 9.86
C GLU A 145 33.50 -47.12 11.08
N SER A 146 32.26 -47.58 10.88
CA SER A 146 31.96 -48.91 10.37
C SER A 146 30.64 -48.95 9.57
N VAL A 147 30.73 -49.66 8.45
CA VAL A 147 29.61 -50.23 7.71
C VAL A 147 29.09 -51.41 8.53
N ASP A 148 27.79 -51.45 8.81
CA ASP A 148 27.06 -52.72 8.83
C ASP A 148 25.63 -52.51 8.32
N GLN A 149 25.32 -53.27 7.29
CA GLN A 149 24.04 -53.31 6.61
C GLN A 149 23.03 -54.13 7.43
N ALA A 150 21.80 -53.63 7.52
CA ALA A 150 20.61 -54.47 7.55
C ALA A 150 19.51 -53.80 6.72
N ALA A 151 19.47 -54.18 5.45
CA ALA A 151 18.36 -53.90 4.55
C ALA A 151 17.19 -54.84 4.88
N SER A 152 15.99 -54.28 5.10
CA SER A 152 14.73 -54.74 4.52
C SER A 152 13.57 -53.92 5.09
N GLY A 153 12.96 -53.08 4.25
CA GLY A 153 11.83 -52.23 4.62
C GLY A 153 11.34 -51.37 3.46
N ASP A 154 10.57 -51.99 2.58
CA ASP A 154 9.59 -51.43 1.63
C ASP A 154 9.82 -50.01 1.02
N ALA A 155 10.27 -50.03 -0.23
CA ALA A 155 10.25 -48.89 -1.16
C ALA A 155 8.84 -48.35 -1.51
N LYS A 156 7.76 -48.98 -1.03
CA LYS A 156 6.37 -48.53 -1.23
C LYS A 156 5.89 -47.44 -0.25
N SER A 157 6.69 -47.12 0.78
CA SER A 157 6.29 -46.16 1.82
C SER A 157 6.80 -44.73 1.61
N VAL A 158 7.75 -44.53 0.70
CA VAL A 158 8.33 -43.21 0.35
C VAL A 158 7.49 -42.53 -0.73
N GLU A 159 7.16 -43.26 -1.81
CA GLU A 159 6.29 -42.74 -2.89
C GLU A 159 4.92 -42.29 -2.38
N ALA A 160 4.31 -43.06 -1.46
CA ALA A 160 3.01 -42.75 -0.89
C ALA A 160 3.02 -41.51 0.03
N LYS A 161 4.17 -41.18 0.65
CA LYS A 161 4.33 -39.97 1.48
C LYS A 161 4.58 -38.73 0.63
N GLU A 162 5.41 -38.83 -0.41
CA GLU A 162 5.61 -37.76 -1.39
C GLU A 162 4.30 -37.41 -2.10
N THR A 163 3.54 -38.41 -2.58
CA THR A 163 2.23 -38.14 -3.22
C THR A 163 1.21 -37.49 -2.29
N THR A 164 1.23 -37.78 -0.98
CA THR A 164 0.32 -37.10 -0.03
C THR A 164 0.73 -35.65 0.25
N VAL A 165 2.02 -35.35 0.36
CA VAL A 165 2.52 -34.00 0.63
C VAL A 165 2.29 -33.08 -0.58
N ASP A 166 2.55 -33.58 -1.79
CA ASP A 166 2.29 -32.83 -3.03
C ASP A 166 0.79 -32.52 -3.18
N LYS A 167 -0.08 -33.49 -2.86
CA LYS A 167 -1.52 -33.31 -2.91
C LYS A 167 -2.03 -32.30 -1.88
N ASP A 168 -1.50 -32.31 -0.66
CA ASP A 168 -1.88 -31.35 0.38
C ASP A 168 -1.47 -29.92 -0.02
N PHE A 169 -0.33 -29.76 -0.70
CA PHE A 169 0.11 -28.47 -1.23
C PHE A 169 -0.78 -27.98 -2.38
N ASP A 170 -1.11 -28.84 -3.33
CA ASP A 170 -1.99 -28.50 -4.45
C ASP A 170 -3.39 -28.12 -3.94
N ASP A 171 -3.96 -28.88 -2.99
CA ASP A 171 -5.25 -28.58 -2.37
C ASP A 171 -5.21 -27.23 -1.61
N PHE A 172 -4.09 -26.92 -0.94
CA PHE A 172 -3.85 -25.60 -0.34
C PHE A 172 -3.83 -24.50 -1.40
N MET A 173 -3.04 -24.65 -2.46
CA MET A 173 -2.89 -23.65 -3.52
C MET A 173 -4.22 -23.38 -4.19
N ASP A 174 -4.97 -24.41 -4.58
CA ASP A 174 -6.30 -24.29 -5.16
C ASP A 174 -7.26 -23.51 -4.26
N SER A 175 -7.27 -23.84 -2.97
CA SER A 175 -8.13 -23.17 -1.96
C SER A 175 -7.71 -21.72 -1.72
N HIS A 176 -6.40 -21.46 -1.68
CA HIS A 176 -5.83 -20.12 -1.50
C HIS A 176 -6.11 -19.23 -2.70
N MET A 177 -5.80 -19.70 -3.92
CA MET A 177 -5.98 -18.93 -5.14
C MET A 177 -7.46 -18.63 -5.41
N LYS A 178 -8.39 -19.55 -5.09
CA LYS A 178 -9.85 -19.27 -5.16
C LYS A 178 -10.29 -18.11 -4.26
N LYS A 179 -9.61 -17.87 -3.15
CA LYS A 179 -9.92 -16.75 -2.22
C LYS A 179 -9.30 -15.43 -2.68
N VAL A 180 -8.14 -15.50 -3.33
CA VAL A 180 -7.32 -14.33 -3.67
C VAL A 180 -7.56 -13.85 -5.10
N LEU A 181 -8.02 -14.70 -6.02
CA LEU A 181 -8.35 -14.29 -7.38
C LEU A 181 -9.60 -13.39 -7.39
N VAL A 182 -9.41 -12.18 -7.90
CA VAL A 182 -10.44 -11.14 -7.98
C VAL A 182 -10.78 -10.85 -9.43
N SER A 183 -12.07 -10.88 -9.77
CA SER A 183 -12.57 -10.38 -11.06
C SER A 183 -12.52 -8.85 -11.09
N ALA A 184 -11.99 -8.28 -12.17
CA ALA A 184 -12.05 -6.83 -12.38
C ALA A 184 -13.51 -6.35 -12.48
N PRO A 185 -13.90 -5.28 -11.76
CA PRO A 185 -15.19 -4.63 -11.97
C PRO A 185 -15.36 -4.19 -13.44
N PRO A 186 -16.59 -4.22 -13.98
CA PRO A 186 -16.84 -3.91 -15.39
C PRO A 186 -16.52 -2.46 -15.75
N VAL A 187 -16.64 -1.55 -14.77
CA VAL A 187 -16.26 -0.15 -14.90
C VAL A 187 -15.07 0.12 -14.00
N ARG A 188 -14.03 0.75 -14.54
CA ARG A 188 -12.84 1.07 -13.75
C ARG A 188 -13.10 2.25 -12.80
N THR A 189 -13.55 3.38 -13.33
CA THR A 189 -13.65 4.63 -12.57
C THR A 189 -15.01 5.29 -12.73
N ALA A 190 -15.62 5.69 -11.61
CA ALA A 190 -16.81 6.53 -11.59
C ALA A 190 -16.47 7.99 -11.24
N LEU A 191 -17.33 8.92 -11.64
CA LEU A 191 -17.20 10.35 -11.33
C LEU A 191 -18.53 10.89 -10.81
N ALA A 192 -18.48 11.67 -9.73
CA ALA A 192 -19.63 12.41 -9.23
C ALA A 192 -19.28 13.87 -8.91
N GLY A 193 -20.08 14.80 -9.45
CA GLY A 193 -20.02 16.21 -9.08
C GLY A 193 -19.12 17.12 -9.90
N CYS A 194 -18.54 16.67 -11.01
CA CYS A 194 -17.84 17.55 -11.95
C CYS A 194 -18.82 18.16 -12.96
N GLY A 195 -18.92 19.50 -13.02
CA GLY A 195 -19.79 20.22 -13.96
C GLY A 195 -19.12 20.65 -15.26
N GLY A 196 -17.80 20.48 -15.38
CA GLY A 196 -17.00 20.89 -16.53
C GLY A 196 -16.72 19.75 -17.50
N LYS A 197 -16.55 20.08 -18.79
CA LYS A 197 -16.06 19.12 -19.80
C LYS A 197 -14.55 18.99 -19.69
N ILE A 198 -14.08 17.91 -19.06
CA ILE A 198 -12.66 17.53 -19.03
C ILE A 198 -12.56 16.22 -19.82
N SER A 199 -11.84 16.23 -20.93
CA SER A 199 -11.84 15.13 -21.91
C SER A 199 -11.51 13.75 -21.30
N LYS A 200 -10.66 13.72 -20.27
CA LYS A 200 -10.29 12.51 -19.54
C LYS A 200 -11.44 11.96 -18.67
N LEU A 201 -12.21 12.87 -18.07
CA LEU A 201 -13.34 12.54 -17.19
C LEU A 201 -14.55 11.99 -17.95
N ASP A 202 -14.63 12.22 -19.26
CA ASP A 202 -15.67 11.66 -20.12
C ASP A 202 -15.59 10.12 -20.21
N GLN A 203 -14.43 9.53 -19.89
CA GLN A 203 -14.24 8.07 -19.83
C GLN A 203 -14.80 7.45 -18.54
N CYS A 204 -15.04 8.26 -17.51
CA CYS A 204 -15.58 7.81 -16.23
C CYS A 204 -17.09 7.63 -16.29
N LEU A 205 -17.61 6.65 -15.54
CA LEU A 205 -19.05 6.51 -15.36
C LEU A 205 -19.59 7.68 -14.53
N GLN A 206 -20.42 8.52 -15.15
CA GLN A 206 -21.05 9.65 -14.47
C GLN A 206 -22.13 9.19 -13.51
N LEU A 207 -22.07 9.65 -12.26
CA LEU A 207 -23.02 9.32 -11.20
C LEU A 207 -23.65 10.57 -10.63
N GLU A 208 -24.96 10.48 -10.39
CA GLU A 208 -25.70 11.47 -9.62
C GLU A 208 -25.57 11.19 -8.12
N GLY A 209 -25.54 12.25 -7.31
CA GLY A 209 -25.50 12.12 -5.86
C GLY A 209 -26.82 11.59 -5.30
N LYS A 210 -26.74 10.71 -4.30
CA LYS A 210 -27.90 10.27 -3.53
C LYS A 210 -28.51 11.46 -2.80
N LYS A 211 -29.84 11.57 -2.79
CA LYS A 211 -30.53 12.52 -1.92
C LYS A 211 -30.44 12.02 -0.49
N ILE A 212 -29.82 12.82 0.37
CA ILE A 212 -29.60 12.48 1.79
C ILE A 212 -30.25 13.56 2.65
N THR A 213 -30.96 13.15 3.70
CA THR A 213 -31.52 14.09 4.69
C THR A 213 -30.62 14.22 5.93
N ARG A 214 -30.79 15.30 6.70
CA ARG A 214 -30.03 15.49 7.95
C ARG A 214 -30.36 14.41 8.98
N GLU A 215 -31.59 13.90 8.99
CA GLU A 215 -32.01 12.82 9.88
C GLU A 215 -31.25 11.52 9.57
N GLU A 216 -31.12 11.16 8.29
CA GLU A 216 -30.36 9.98 7.85
C GLU A 216 -28.89 10.08 8.29
N VAL A 217 -28.25 11.23 8.06
CA VAL A 217 -26.87 11.49 8.52
C VAL A 217 -26.78 11.38 10.04
N SER A 218 -27.72 11.97 10.78
CA SER A 218 -27.72 11.94 12.24
C SER A 218 -27.97 10.56 12.85
N THR A 219 -28.56 9.64 12.08
CA THR A 219 -28.80 8.24 12.51
C THR A 219 -27.58 7.37 12.22
N LEU A 220 -26.84 7.70 11.16
CA LEU A 220 -25.57 7.05 10.80
C LEU A 220 -24.40 7.47 11.71
N MET A 221 -24.49 8.65 12.34
CA MET A 221 -23.38 9.28 13.07
C MET A 221 -23.65 9.34 14.58
N ARG A 222 -22.63 9.03 15.38
CA ARG A 222 -22.74 9.10 16.85
C ARG A 222 -22.87 10.57 17.30
N ILE A 223 -23.56 10.77 18.43
CA ILE A 223 -24.14 12.04 18.90
C ILE A 223 -23.13 13.21 19.05
N SER A 224 -21.82 12.93 19.12
CA SER A 224 -20.74 13.91 19.31
C SER A 224 -20.53 14.89 18.14
N ASP A 225 -20.99 14.57 16.93
CA ASP A 225 -20.60 15.29 15.71
C ASP A 225 -21.54 16.45 15.33
N ARG A 226 -22.64 16.63 16.09
CA ARG A 226 -23.66 17.66 15.83
C ARG A 226 -23.13 19.09 15.91
N ALA A 227 -22.04 19.32 16.63
CA ALA A 227 -21.47 20.66 16.81
C ALA A 227 -20.66 21.16 15.61
N ASN A 228 -20.16 20.26 14.75
CA ASN A 228 -19.30 20.60 13.61
C ASN A 228 -20.04 20.65 12.26
N MET A 229 -21.30 20.22 12.21
CA MET A 229 -22.18 20.47 11.07
C MET A 229 -22.56 21.95 11.04
N LYS A 230 -21.66 22.81 10.54
CA LYS A 230 -22.03 24.17 10.12
C LYS A 230 -23.19 24.06 9.13
N ASP A 231 -24.07 25.05 9.06
CA ASP A 231 -25.12 25.17 8.04
C ASP A 231 -24.52 25.43 6.65
N ASP A 232 -23.73 24.49 6.16
CA ASP A 232 -23.16 24.48 4.83
C ASP A 232 -24.12 23.69 3.93
N GLU A 233 -24.86 24.43 3.10
CA GLU A 233 -25.79 23.89 2.08
C GLU A 233 -25.10 22.89 1.13
N SER A 234 -23.78 22.97 0.97
CA SER A 234 -23.01 22.09 0.07
C SER A 234 -22.59 20.75 0.69
N PHE A 235 -22.73 20.60 2.02
CA PHE A 235 -22.27 19.43 2.76
C PHE A 235 -23.07 18.16 2.41
N LEU A 236 -24.41 18.21 2.50
CA LEU A 236 -25.26 17.05 2.22
C LEU A 236 -25.20 16.59 0.75
N PRO A 237 -25.21 17.49 -0.26
CA PRO A 237 -24.99 17.08 -1.64
C PRO A 237 -23.64 16.39 -1.86
N SER A 238 -22.58 16.85 -1.18
CA SER A 238 -21.24 16.25 -1.29
C SER A 238 -21.19 14.85 -0.69
N LEU A 239 -21.79 14.64 0.49
CA LEU A 239 -21.98 13.31 1.06
C LEU A 239 -22.82 12.41 0.15
N GLY A 240 -23.88 12.94 -0.45
CA GLY A 240 -24.73 12.24 -1.42
C GLY A 240 -23.95 11.64 -2.56
N LYS A 241 -23.02 12.41 -3.13
CA LYS A 241 -22.09 11.95 -4.17
C LYS A 241 -21.13 10.87 -3.67
N MET A 242 -20.53 11.07 -2.49
CA MET A 242 -19.60 10.10 -1.91
C MET A 242 -20.25 8.76 -1.62
N PHE A 243 -21.45 8.76 -1.02
CA PHE A 243 -22.17 7.53 -0.69
C PHE A 243 -22.59 6.78 -1.95
N ALA A 244 -23.02 7.49 -3.01
CA ALA A 244 -23.35 6.88 -4.29
C ALA A 244 -22.14 6.14 -4.92
N VAL A 245 -20.95 6.74 -4.87
CA VAL A 245 -19.72 6.11 -5.37
C VAL A 245 -19.32 4.93 -4.48
N ILE A 246 -19.34 5.09 -3.14
CA ILE A 246 -19.02 4.02 -2.18
C ILE A 246 -19.93 2.81 -2.39
N ASP A 247 -21.24 3.02 -2.54
CA ASP A 247 -22.20 1.93 -2.77
C ASP A 247 -21.85 1.14 -4.03
N LYS A 248 -21.43 1.82 -5.10
CA LYS A 248 -21.02 1.17 -6.37
C LYS A 248 -19.69 0.41 -6.24
N ILE A 249 -18.72 0.96 -5.48
CA ILE A 249 -17.44 0.29 -5.19
C ILE A 249 -17.69 -0.98 -4.36
N THR A 250 -18.47 -0.88 -3.30
CA THR A 250 -18.77 -2.02 -2.40
C THR A 250 -19.55 -3.13 -3.12
N ARG A 251 -20.41 -2.77 -4.08
CA ARG A 251 -21.12 -3.74 -4.95
C ARG A 251 -20.26 -4.33 -6.07
N LYS A 252 -18.99 -3.92 -6.18
CA LYS A 252 -18.05 -4.30 -7.27
C LYS A 252 -18.57 -3.95 -8.68
N GLU A 253 -19.41 -2.93 -8.79
CA GLU A 253 -19.88 -2.41 -10.07
C GLU A 253 -18.86 -1.46 -10.69
N VAL A 254 -18.14 -0.72 -9.84
CA VAL A 254 -17.02 0.15 -10.23
C VAL A 254 -15.81 -0.19 -9.37
N ARG A 255 -14.59 -0.07 -9.90
CA ARG A 255 -13.37 -0.34 -9.12
C ARG A 255 -13.04 0.81 -8.18
N ASN A 256 -13.01 2.03 -8.70
CA ASN A 256 -12.69 3.25 -7.95
C ASN A 256 -13.57 4.42 -8.39
N GLY A 257 -13.44 5.57 -7.74
CA GLY A 257 -14.19 6.74 -8.16
C GLY A 257 -13.65 8.06 -7.64
N ILE A 258 -14.14 9.13 -8.26
CA ILE A 258 -13.73 10.51 -8.03
C ILE A 258 -14.96 11.31 -7.61
N VAL A 259 -14.82 12.12 -6.57
CA VAL A 259 -15.84 13.04 -6.11
C VAL A 259 -15.27 14.44 -5.98
N VAL A 260 -15.98 15.41 -6.54
CA VAL A 260 -15.68 16.83 -6.34
C VAL A 260 -16.56 17.38 -5.22
N SER A 261 -15.94 17.93 -4.19
CA SER A 261 -16.55 18.42 -2.95
C SER A 261 -15.98 19.79 -2.57
N PRO A 262 -16.77 20.82 -2.19
CA PRO A 262 -16.22 22.13 -1.84
C PRO A 262 -15.35 22.15 -0.57
N THR A 263 -15.45 21.12 0.28
CA THR A 263 -14.67 20.97 1.51
C THR A 263 -14.22 19.53 1.69
N LEU A 264 -13.19 19.31 2.52
CA LEU A 264 -12.71 17.96 2.86
C LEU A 264 -13.50 17.29 3.97
N LEU A 265 -14.21 18.05 4.81
CA LEU A 265 -14.93 17.50 5.96
C LEU A 265 -15.89 16.34 5.62
N PRO A 266 -16.66 16.36 4.50
CA PRO A 266 -17.48 15.22 4.08
C PRO A 266 -16.70 13.90 3.92
N SER A 267 -15.40 13.93 3.60
CA SER A 267 -14.58 12.71 3.43
C SER A 267 -14.43 11.91 4.74
N VAL A 268 -14.39 12.62 5.86
CA VAL A 268 -14.27 12.05 7.22
C VAL A 268 -15.52 11.24 7.55
N PHE A 269 -16.67 11.80 7.20
CA PHE A 269 -17.98 11.17 7.34
C PHE A 269 -18.23 10.06 6.31
N ALA A 270 -17.66 10.16 5.11
CA ALA A 270 -17.65 9.09 4.14
C ALA A 270 -16.87 7.86 4.66
N ALA A 271 -15.77 8.06 5.40
CA ALA A 271 -15.05 6.97 6.06
C ALA A 271 -15.89 6.24 7.11
N GLN A 272 -16.67 6.97 7.92
CA GLN A 272 -17.64 6.37 8.83
C GLN A 272 -18.72 5.58 8.07
N TYR A 273 -19.28 6.16 6.99
CA TYR A 273 -20.31 5.48 6.19
C TYR A 273 -19.82 4.15 5.61
N CYS A 274 -18.57 4.05 5.16
CA CYS A 274 -17.96 2.80 4.71
C CYS A 274 -18.16 1.66 5.75
N THR A 275 -17.97 1.95 7.04
CA THR A 275 -18.15 0.95 8.10
C THR A 275 -19.60 0.50 8.25
N THR A 276 -20.57 1.36 7.92
CA THR A 276 -22.01 1.02 7.96
C THR A 276 -22.45 0.14 6.79
N VAL A 277 -21.74 0.19 5.65
CA VAL A 277 -22.04 -0.59 4.44
C VAL A 277 -21.19 -1.86 4.32
N GLY A 278 -20.54 -2.28 5.40
CA GLY A 278 -19.82 -3.55 5.49
C GLY A 278 -18.34 -3.50 5.07
N VAL A 279 -17.74 -2.32 4.99
CA VAL A 279 -16.27 -2.17 4.84
C VAL A 279 -15.64 -2.26 6.23
N ASN A 280 -14.79 -3.27 6.48
CA ASN A 280 -14.26 -3.50 7.84
C ASN A 280 -13.11 -2.57 8.19
N ARG A 281 -12.26 -2.23 7.21
CA ARG A 281 -11.09 -1.38 7.41
C ARG A 281 -11.01 -0.28 6.35
N VAL A 282 -10.83 0.96 6.78
CA VAL A 282 -10.76 2.13 5.90
C VAL A 282 -9.47 2.88 6.15
N LEU A 283 -8.72 3.16 5.09
CA LEU A 283 -7.63 4.13 5.14
C LEU A 283 -8.14 5.48 4.66
N LEU A 284 -8.14 6.49 5.53
CA LEU A 284 -8.43 7.88 5.18
C LEU A 284 -7.12 8.67 5.13
N LEU A 285 -6.64 8.96 3.92
CA LEU A 285 -5.48 9.82 3.70
C LEU A 285 -5.93 11.23 3.32
N LEU A 286 -5.69 12.18 4.20
CA LEU A 286 -6.05 13.59 4.04
C LEU A 286 -4.81 14.41 3.71
N VAL A 287 -4.82 15.12 2.59
CA VAL A 287 -3.77 16.08 2.24
C VAL A 287 -4.35 17.48 2.37
N GLY A 288 -4.23 18.05 3.56
CA GLY A 288 -4.82 19.35 3.91
C GLY A 288 -5.38 19.41 5.33
N GLU A 289 -6.03 20.53 5.62
CA GLU A 289 -6.61 20.79 6.94
C GLU A 289 -8.08 20.33 7.00
N ALA A 290 -8.38 19.45 7.96
CA ALA A 290 -9.73 19.03 8.29
C ALA A 290 -9.81 18.70 9.78
N ASP A 291 -10.91 19.10 10.43
CA ASP A 291 -11.18 18.76 11.82
C ASP A 291 -11.68 17.32 11.90
N ILE A 292 -10.91 16.45 12.58
CA ILE A 292 -11.28 15.04 12.76
C ILE A 292 -11.98 14.86 14.11
N PRO A 293 -13.26 14.41 14.12
CA PRO A 293 -13.98 14.03 15.32
C PRO A 293 -13.24 12.99 16.18
N THR A 294 -13.40 13.07 17.49
CA THR A 294 -12.70 12.18 18.44
C THR A 294 -13.08 10.72 18.32
N ASP A 295 -14.35 10.44 18.01
CA ASP A 295 -14.86 9.09 17.80
C ASP A 295 -14.23 8.41 16.57
N ILE A 296 -13.81 9.17 15.57
CA ILE A 296 -13.05 8.66 14.42
C ILE A 296 -11.58 8.47 14.79
N LYS A 297 -10.99 9.40 15.56
CA LYS A 297 -9.59 9.28 16.02
C LYS A 297 -9.34 8.01 16.85
N ASP A 298 -10.36 7.55 17.57
CA ASP A 298 -10.29 6.35 18.42
C ASP A 298 -10.80 5.08 17.72
N ASN A 299 -11.25 5.16 16.46
CA ASN A 299 -11.81 4.02 15.73
C ASN A 299 -10.70 3.17 15.09
N GLU A 300 -10.47 1.97 15.63
CA GLU A 300 -9.46 1.03 15.10
C GLU A 300 -9.76 0.54 13.67
N SER A 301 -11.01 0.64 13.20
CA SER A 301 -11.40 0.29 11.84
C SER A 301 -11.04 1.38 10.81
N ILE A 302 -10.71 2.59 11.26
CA ILE A 302 -10.40 3.73 10.38
C ILE A 302 -9.00 4.23 10.72
N LEU A 303 -8.04 3.93 9.84
CA LEU A 303 -6.72 4.55 9.92
C LEU A 303 -6.75 5.90 9.20
N VAL A 304 -6.60 6.98 9.96
CA VAL A 304 -6.51 8.35 9.44
C VAL A 304 -5.04 8.78 9.42
N VAL A 305 -4.54 9.11 8.23
CA VAL A 305 -3.24 9.77 8.05
C VAL A 305 -3.52 11.16 7.49
N GLN A 306 -3.15 12.20 8.23
CA GLN A 306 -3.41 13.58 7.82
C GLN A 306 -2.11 14.33 7.61
N ILE A 307 -1.97 14.94 6.44
CA ILE A 307 -0.81 15.78 6.09
C ILE A 307 -1.21 17.23 6.30
N CYS A 308 -0.67 17.81 7.37
CA CYS A 308 -1.06 19.09 7.95
C CYS A 308 0.07 20.11 7.92
N ARG A 309 -0.27 21.39 8.05
CA ARG A 309 0.64 22.50 8.32
C ARG A 309 0.74 22.77 9.83
N LYS A 310 -0.37 22.59 10.55
CA LYS A 310 -0.46 22.87 11.99
C LYS A 310 -0.58 21.59 12.79
N LEU A 311 0.27 21.50 13.82
CA LEU A 311 0.31 20.36 14.71
C LEU A 311 -0.76 20.49 15.79
N ASP A 312 -1.76 19.61 15.76
CA ASP A 312 -2.66 19.39 16.89
C ASP A 312 -2.05 18.28 17.77
N GLU A 313 -1.04 18.63 18.58
CA GLU A 313 -0.29 17.69 19.43
C GLU A 313 -1.17 16.96 20.45
N LYS A 314 -2.41 17.42 20.68
CA LYS A 314 -3.20 16.98 21.83
C LYS A 314 -3.90 15.63 21.67
N MET A 315 -3.90 14.98 20.50
CA MET A 315 -4.69 13.76 20.29
C MET A 315 -4.13 12.74 19.26
N GLN A 316 -2.81 12.57 19.15
CA GLN A 316 -2.26 11.48 18.32
C GLN A 316 -2.60 10.12 18.95
N THR A 317 -3.21 9.22 18.17
CA THR A 317 -3.51 7.85 18.57
C THR A 317 -2.73 6.86 17.68
N SER A 318 -2.91 5.56 17.88
CA SER A 318 -2.35 4.56 16.96
C SER A 318 -2.99 4.58 15.57
N HIS A 319 -4.20 5.14 15.44
CA HIS A 319 -5.03 5.13 14.23
C HIS A 319 -5.34 6.54 13.69
N TYR A 320 -5.00 7.61 14.41
CA TYR A 320 -4.97 8.98 13.88
C TYR A 320 -3.55 9.52 13.94
N ILE A 321 -2.95 9.71 12.77
CA ILE A 321 -1.54 10.04 12.62
C ILE A 321 -1.39 11.33 11.80
N PRO A 322 -1.24 12.49 12.48
CA PRO A 322 -0.93 13.74 11.81
C PRO A 322 0.56 13.79 11.46
N ILE A 323 0.87 14.08 10.20
CA ILE A 323 2.21 14.35 9.68
C ILE A 323 2.25 15.84 9.35
N CYS A 324 2.87 16.63 10.23
CA CYS A 324 2.99 18.07 10.00
C CYS A 324 4.45 18.49 9.73
N TRP A 325 4.63 19.28 8.67
CA TRP A 325 5.90 19.91 8.32
C TRP A 325 5.81 21.42 8.46
N LYS A 326 6.92 22.07 8.82
CA LYS A 326 6.99 23.53 8.86
C LYS A 326 6.89 24.09 7.44
N GLU A 327 6.06 25.13 7.28
CA GLU A 327 5.84 25.76 5.97
C GLU A 327 7.12 26.44 5.48
N ASP A 328 7.69 25.93 4.37
CA ASP A 328 8.67 26.66 3.54
C ASP A 328 8.82 25.93 2.17
N GLY A 329 8.03 26.26 1.15
CA GLY A 329 8.26 25.81 -0.24
C GLY A 329 7.65 24.46 -0.68
N LYS A 330 8.18 23.87 -1.77
CA LYS A 330 7.66 22.66 -2.44
C LYS A 330 7.70 21.44 -1.50
N ARG A 331 6.56 20.74 -1.34
CA ARG A 331 6.38 19.61 -0.40
C ARG A 331 6.58 18.22 -1.02
N ASP A 332 6.85 18.15 -2.30
CA ASP A 332 6.73 16.92 -3.10
C ASP A 332 7.72 15.83 -2.70
N GLY A 333 9.00 16.17 -2.56
CA GLY A 333 9.98 15.18 -2.11
C GLY A 333 9.75 14.74 -0.67
N ASP A 334 9.32 15.64 0.21
CA ASP A 334 8.96 15.30 1.60
C ASP A 334 7.78 14.33 1.64
N LEU A 335 6.77 14.53 0.80
CA LEU A 335 5.62 13.66 0.66
C LEU A 335 5.96 12.30 0.04
N LEU A 336 6.77 12.28 -1.03
CA LEU A 336 7.27 11.03 -1.61
C LEU A 336 8.13 10.26 -0.61
N TYR A 337 8.96 10.96 0.17
CA TYR A 337 9.73 10.34 1.24
C TYR A 337 8.80 9.74 2.31
N ALA A 338 7.80 10.50 2.77
CA ALA A 338 6.77 10.01 3.69
C ALA A 338 5.99 8.83 3.14
N LEU A 339 5.72 8.83 1.83
CA LEU A 339 4.99 7.78 1.15
C LEU A 339 5.70 6.43 1.33
N PHE A 340 6.99 6.35 0.99
CA PHE A 340 7.73 5.09 1.12
C PHE A 340 8.07 4.75 2.56
N GLN A 341 8.45 5.75 3.35
CA GLN A 341 8.94 5.49 4.69
C GLN A 341 7.87 5.25 5.72
N PHE A 342 6.64 5.68 5.42
CA PHE A 342 5.62 5.79 6.44
C PHE A 342 4.24 5.38 5.94
N ILE A 343 3.69 6.09 4.95
CA ILE A 343 2.30 5.88 4.49
C ILE A 343 2.11 4.48 3.91
N LEU A 344 2.97 4.01 3.00
CA LEU A 344 2.85 2.65 2.44
C LEU A 344 3.03 1.56 3.51
N PRO A 345 4.07 1.58 4.37
CA PRO A 345 4.17 0.62 5.47
C PRO A 345 2.94 0.59 6.39
N LEU A 346 2.37 1.75 6.74
CA LEU A 346 1.16 1.85 7.56
C LEU A 346 -0.06 1.28 6.83
N ALA A 347 -0.26 1.70 5.58
CA ALA A 347 -1.39 1.29 4.77
C ALA A 347 -1.40 -0.21 4.49
N TYR A 348 -0.24 -0.78 4.13
CA TYR A 348 -0.09 -2.23 3.99
C TYR A 348 -0.23 -2.94 5.33
N GLY A 349 0.27 -2.36 6.43
CA GLY A 349 0.08 -2.90 7.78
C GLY A 349 -1.38 -2.93 8.24
N HIS A 350 -2.18 -1.94 7.84
CA HIS A 350 -3.61 -1.83 8.16
C HIS A 350 -4.48 -2.71 7.25
N GLN A 351 -4.04 -3.01 6.03
CA GLN A 351 -4.77 -3.83 5.05
C GLN A 351 -6.21 -3.34 4.83
N PRO A 352 -6.42 -2.08 4.42
CA PRO A 352 -7.77 -1.54 4.22
C PRO A 352 -8.56 -2.33 3.18
N ASP A 353 -9.88 -2.33 3.33
CA ASP A 353 -10.84 -2.85 2.35
C ASP A 353 -11.32 -1.74 1.39
N LEU A 354 -11.10 -0.47 1.76
CA LEU A 354 -11.30 0.71 0.93
C LEU A 354 -10.34 1.84 1.35
N VAL A 355 -9.81 2.58 0.37
CA VAL A 355 -8.99 3.78 0.60
C VAL A 355 -9.77 5.03 0.22
N ILE A 356 -9.77 6.05 1.07
CA ILE A 356 -10.25 7.40 0.77
C ILE A 356 -9.04 8.32 0.72
N LEU A 357 -8.81 8.97 -0.42
CA LEU A 357 -7.77 9.96 -0.61
C LEU A 357 -8.42 11.32 -0.85
N ALA A 358 -8.37 12.20 0.14
CA ALA A 358 -8.96 13.53 0.06
C ALA A 358 -7.88 14.62 0.00
N VAL A 359 -7.96 15.49 -1.00
CA VAL A 359 -6.92 16.49 -1.28
C VAL A 359 -7.51 17.90 -1.32
N GLU A 360 -6.98 18.78 -0.47
CA GLU A 360 -7.36 20.19 -0.36
C GLU A 360 -6.83 21.00 -1.55
N SER A 361 -7.59 21.98 -2.01
CA SER A 361 -7.12 22.95 -3.00
C SER A 361 -5.97 23.76 -2.37
N ASN A 362 -4.91 24.02 -3.12
CA ASN A 362 -3.71 24.71 -2.59
C ASN A 362 -2.99 23.95 -1.46
N SER A 363 -3.15 22.63 -1.41
CA SER A 363 -2.28 21.75 -0.61
C SER A 363 -0.82 21.74 -1.11
N GLY A 364 -0.45 22.50 -2.13
CA GLY A 364 0.94 22.63 -2.60
C GLY A 364 1.57 21.31 -3.04
N ILE A 365 0.76 20.27 -3.24
CA ILE A 365 1.14 19.01 -3.87
C ILE A 365 1.19 19.23 -5.37
N GLN A 366 2.24 18.75 -6.02
CA GLN A 366 2.31 18.76 -7.48
C GLN A 366 1.54 17.59 -8.07
N VAL A 367 1.09 17.79 -9.31
CA VAL A 367 0.48 16.78 -10.18
C VAL A 367 1.28 15.47 -10.16
N VAL A 368 2.61 15.55 -10.32
CA VAL A 368 3.49 14.37 -10.35
C VAL A 368 3.36 13.56 -9.04
N THR A 369 3.56 14.19 -7.89
CA THR A 369 3.46 13.52 -6.58
C THR A 369 2.10 12.89 -6.35
N LEU A 370 1.03 13.60 -6.73
CA LEU A 370 -0.33 13.10 -6.60
C LEU A 370 -0.58 11.86 -7.46
N THR A 371 -0.06 11.81 -8.69
CA THR A 371 -0.18 10.63 -9.56
C THR A 371 0.56 9.42 -9.00
N HIS A 372 1.76 9.61 -8.43
CA HIS A 372 2.51 8.55 -7.77
C HIS A 372 1.80 8.04 -6.51
N LEU A 373 1.31 8.95 -5.67
CA LEU A 373 0.54 8.62 -4.48
C LEU A 373 -0.70 7.79 -4.84
N THR A 374 -1.48 8.28 -5.81
CA THR A 374 -2.72 7.63 -6.27
C THR A 374 -2.43 6.27 -6.90
N HIS A 375 -1.39 6.16 -7.73
CA HIS A 375 -0.97 4.89 -8.33
C HIS A 375 -0.59 3.87 -7.27
N LEU A 376 0.34 4.21 -6.37
CA LEU A 376 0.88 3.28 -5.38
C LEU A 376 -0.18 2.80 -4.37
N LEU A 377 -1.15 3.65 -4.04
CA LEU A 377 -2.27 3.27 -3.19
C LEU A 377 -3.25 2.33 -3.89
N GLN A 378 -3.31 2.28 -5.24
CA GLN A 378 -4.16 1.32 -5.97
C GLN A 378 -3.71 -0.14 -5.81
N GLY A 379 -2.52 -0.37 -5.26
CA GLY A 379 -2.07 -1.69 -4.84
C GLY A 379 -2.77 -2.20 -3.57
N LEU A 380 -3.51 -1.35 -2.86
CA LEU A 380 -4.29 -1.72 -1.68
C LEU A 380 -5.75 -1.92 -2.05
N SER A 381 -6.49 -2.66 -1.22
CA SER A 381 -7.95 -2.79 -1.32
C SER A 381 -8.44 -3.19 -2.71
N GLU A 382 -7.67 -3.97 -3.50
CA GLU A 382 -8.01 -4.31 -4.90
C GLU A 382 -8.15 -3.08 -5.83
N GLY A 383 -7.53 -1.96 -5.45
CA GLY A 383 -7.67 -0.66 -6.11
C GLY A 383 -9.00 0.05 -5.83
N ARG A 384 -9.73 -0.35 -4.78
CA ARG A 384 -10.93 0.34 -4.29
C ARG A 384 -10.56 1.65 -3.60
N ILE A 385 -10.48 2.71 -4.41
CA ILE A 385 -10.15 4.06 -3.97
C ILE A 385 -11.30 5.01 -4.25
N LEU A 386 -11.68 5.79 -3.25
CA LEU A 386 -12.48 7.00 -3.40
C LEU A 386 -11.55 8.22 -3.33
N ALA A 387 -11.32 8.87 -4.46
CA ALA A 387 -10.60 10.13 -4.53
C ALA A 387 -11.56 11.30 -4.34
N ILE A 388 -11.22 12.22 -3.44
CA ILE A 388 -12.02 13.40 -3.13
C ILE A 388 -11.18 14.64 -3.37
N PHE A 389 -11.70 15.55 -4.19
CA PHE A 389 -11.03 16.79 -4.51
C PHE A 389 -11.83 17.98 -4.07
N GLN A 390 -11.10 18.93 -3.46
CA GLN A 390 -11.64 20.24 -3.22
C GLN A 390 -11.61 21.09 -4.50
N ASP A 391 -12.80 21.54 -4.90
CA ASP A 391 -13.11 22.21 -6.18
C ASP A 391 -12.16 23.41 -6.45
N SER A 392 -11.43 23.40 -7.58
CA SER A 392 -10.76 24.57 -8.24
C SER A 392 -9.55 24.21 -9.13
N ASP A 393 -8.94 23.03 -9.01
CA ASP A 393 -7.70 22.67 -9.75
C ASP A 393 -7.95 21.55 -10.78
N VAL A 394 -8.09 21.95 -12.04
CA VAL A 394 -8.38 21.04 -13.17
C VAL A 394 -7.21 20.10 -13.44
N ASP A 395 -5.98 20.57 -13.31
CA ASP A 395 -4.77 19.81 -13.62
C ASP A 395 -4.59 18.65 -12.62
N LEU A 396 -4.79 18.94 -11.32
CA LEU A 396 -4.76 17.90 -10.28
C LEU A 396 -5.88 16.87 -10.48
N MET A 397 -7.08 17.32 -10.86
CA MET A 397 -8.21 16.43 -11.10
C MET A 397 -7.97 15.51 -12.29
N GLU A 398 -7.48 16.05 -13.41
CA GLU A 398 -7.18 15.27 -14.63
C GLU A 398 -6.04 14.27 -14.40
N ALA A 399 -5.00 14.69 -13.67
CA ALA A 399 -3.89 13.83 -13.30
C ALA A 399 -4.35 12.63 -12.46
N MET A 400 -5.20 12.88 -11.48
CA MET A 400 -5.70 11.82 -10.63
C MET A 400 -6.67 10.89 -11.35
N ALA A 401 -7.51 11.44 -12.22
CA ALA A 401 -8.35 10.65 -13.11
C ALA A 401 -7.52 9.72 -14.00
N SER A 402 -6.45 10.25 -14.61
CA SER A 402 -5.53 9.45 -15.43
C SER A 402 -4.93 8.29 -14.64
N SER A 403 -4.47 8.55 -13.41
CA SER A 403 -3.95 7.49 -12.52
C SER A 403 -5.00 6.43 -12.19
N LEU A 404 -6.23 6.83 -11.85
CA LEU A 404 -7.32 5.90 -11.50
C LEU A 404 -7.81 5.09 -12.72
N LEU A 405 -7.77 5.68 -13.92
CA LEU A 405 -8.04 5.01 -15.19
C LEU A 405 -6.92 4.03 -15.59
N GLY A 406 -5.77 4.07 -14.92
CA GLY A 406 -4.66 3.14 -15.11
C GLY A 406 -3.63 3.59 -16.15
N ASP A 407 -3.61 4.88 -16.48
CA ASP A 407 -2.56 5.44 -17.33
C ASP A 407 -1.19 5.38 -16.64
N PRO A 408 -0.10 5.33 -17.42
CA PRO A 408 1.26 5.43 -16.88
C PRO A 408 1.49 6.69 -16.06
N VAL A 409 2.27 6.55 -14.98
CA VAL A 409 2.59 7.64 -14.06
C VAL A 409 3.70 8.53 -14.63
N ILE A 410 3.54 9.84 -14.50
CA ILE A 410 4.52 10.85 -14.93
C ILE A 410 5.80 10.71 -14.10
N PRO A 411 7.00 10.56 -14.70
CA PRO A 411 8.25 10.42 -13.94
C PRO A 411 8.54 11.58 -12.98
N VAL A 412 9.13 11.25 -11.82
CA VAL A 412 9.66 12.25 -10.88
C VAL A 412 11.01 12.76 -11.38
N GLU A 413 11.10 14.03 -11.74
CA GLU A 413 12.36 14.64 -12.21
C GLU A 413 13.41 14.83 -11.09
N SER A 414 12.96 15.04 -9.86
CA SER A 414 13.84 15.31 -8.71
C SER A 414 13.23 14.81 -7.42
N PHE A 415 13.97 13.96 -6.70
CA PHE A 415 13.60 13.44 -5.39
C PHE A 415 14.46 14.09 -4.29
N VAL A 416 14.11 15.34 -3.95
CA VAL A 416 14.81 16.14 -2.93
C VAL A 416 13.85 16.45 -1.79
N TYR A 417 14.28 16.14 -0.57
CA TYR A 417 13.50 16.30 0.64
C TYR A 417 14.37 16.88 1.76
N LYS A 418 13.72 17.41 2.81
CA LYS A 418 14.39 18.13 3.88
C LYS A 418 14.78 17.22 5.03
N GLN A 419 15.93 17.49 5.64
CA GLN A 419 16.37 16.80 6.85
C GLN A 419 15.35 16.92 7.99
N GLU A 420 14.71 18.08 8.15
CA GLU A 420 13.69 18.29 9.18
C GLU A 420 12.49 17.35 9.01
N SER A 421 12.03 17.18 7.77
CA SER A 421 10.92 16.28 7.41
C SER A 421 11.28 14.81 7.73
N VAL A 422 12.53 14.41 7.51
CA VAL A 422 13.04 13.09 7.93
C VAL A 422 12.98 12.91 9.44
N LEU A 423 13.42 13.90 10.21
CA LEU A 423 13.46 13.81 11.67
C LEU A 423 12.05 13.69 12.26
N VAL A 424 11.07 14.41 11.71
CA VAL A 424 9.64 14.29 12.09
C VAL A 424 9.15 12.86 11.87
N LEU A 425 9.41 12.29 10.68
CA LEU A 425 8.97 10.94 10.34
C LEU A 425 9.70 9.86 11.14
N GLU A 426 10.99 10.05 11.45
CA GLU A 426 11.73 9.11 12.30
C GLU A 426 11.22 9.11 13.75
N LYS A 427 10.82 10.28 14.29
CA LYS A 427 10.15 10.37 15.59
C LYS A 427 8.84 9.59 15.57
N LEU A 428 7.96 9.86 14.60
CA LEU A 428 6.70 9.14 14.43
C LEU A 428 6.93 7.63 14.25
N ARG A 429 7.95 7.22 13.49
CA ARG A 429 8.34 5.81 13.34
C ARG A 429 8.68 5.18 14.68
N GLN A 430 9.44 5.83 15.54
CA GLN A 430 9.79 5.26 16.85
C GLN A 430 8.57 5.06 17.75
N GLU A 431 7.61 5.97 17.70
CA GLU A 431 6.36 5.88 18.46
C GLU A 431 5.46 4.75 17.92
N LEU A 432 5.41 4.58 16.59
CA LEU A 432 4.42 3.74 15.90
C LEU A 432 4.95 2.36 15.44
N LYS A 433 6.26 2.09 15.48
CA LYS A 433 6.85 0.79 15.08
C LYS A 433 6.40 -0.41 15.91
N LYS A 434 5.79 -0.17 17.08
CA LYS A 434 5.25 -1.23 17.95
C LYS A 434 3.90 -1.75 17.44
N PRO A 435 2.86 -0.90 17.27
CA PRO A 435 1.59 -1.31 16.65
C PRO A 435 1.75 -1.63 15.16
N TRP A 436 2.62 -0.90 14.44
CA TRP A 436 2.79 -1.05 13.00
C TRP A 436 4.14 -1.68 12.66
N LYS A 437 4.20 -3.02 12.62
CA LYS A 437 5.46 -3.78 12.46
C LYS A 437 6.18 -3.51 11.15
N LEU A 438 5.46 -3.18 10.07
CA LEU A 438 6.06 -2.90 8.77
C LEU A 438 6.89 -1.59 8.76
N LEU A 439 6.75 -0.73 9.77
CA LEU A 439 7.60 0.45 9.97
C LEU A 439 9.01 0.10 10.48
N GLN A 440 9.25 -1.14 10.92
CA GLN A 440 10.54 -1.56 11.46
C GLN A 440 11.58 -1.70 10.35
N ASN A 441 12.64 -0.90 10.44
CA ASN A 441 13.78 -0.89 9.51
C ASN A 441 15.13 -1.06 10.22
N ARG A 442 15.10 -1.30 11.54
CA ARG A 442 16.27 -1.57 12.40
C ARG A 442 15.86 -2.41 13.60
N VAL A 443 16.79 -3.23 14.09
CA VAL A 443 16.62 -3.94 15.37
C VAL A 443 16.68 -2.94 16.52
N ASN A 444 16.03 -3.29 17.63
CA ASN A 444 15.98 -2.44 18.83
C ASN A 444 17.30 -2.43 19.59
#